data_AF-A0A401Q4N4-F1
#
_entry.id   AF-A0A401Q4N4-F1
#
_cell.length_a   1.000
_cell.length_b   1.000
_cell.length_c   1.000
_cell.angle_alpha   90.00
_cell.angle_beta   90.00
_cell.angle_gamma   90.00
#
_symmetry.space_group_name_H-M   'P 1'
#
loop_
_entity.id
_entity.type
_entity.pdbx_description
1 polymer ?
#
loop_
_entity_poly.entity_id
_entity_poly.type
_entity_poly.pdbx_seq_one_letter_code
_entity_poly.pdbx_strand_id
1 'polypeptide(L)'
;TGSLFSTRPTAFTVPRHHPVHEQEVAGRRMNDDRTRSDGLVEGNSNVVQPGWGALSDEPHCSGDACPSADGKGAFENPAPSYPELPPLEPSASHTICVEVSALKSRKVIPFKVSGAEDFWSSEFVKMPFSNHSTQTRTKPFLDAIKEYNQKYAHDWKFSGLHRHFDQLHESECQYLLRNLLPAMAKLALRLPELCSKPIPLLKEQRAHAITMSQEQAACLLANAFFCTFPHRNSTHPNAEYGNFPNINFSRLFVCGSPRTSQKLKAIFCYFSKVTEAVPKGLVTFQRCCLNAPIVWKRFCSIDLHVITICCEPP
;
A
#
# COMPACT_ATOMS: atom_id res chain seq x y z
N THR A 1 15.89 -25.62 46.52
CA THR A 1 17.34 -25.34 46.46
C THR A 1 17.88 -25.84 45.12
N GLY A 2 18.45 -24.96 44.27
CA GLY A 2 19.21 -25.24 43.02
C GLY A 2 18.40 -25.83 41.84
N SER A 3 18.15 -25.17 40.69
CA SER A 3 19.00 -24.54 39.65
C SER A 3 19.89 -25.52 38.86
N LEU A 4 19.66 -25.64 37.53
CA LEU A 4 20.59 -25.29 36.42
C LEU A 4 20.34 -26.13 35.13
N PHE A 5 20.18 -25.40 34.00
CA PHE A 5 20.71 -25.60 32.63
C PHE A 5 20.54 -26.95 31.88
N SER A 6 19.86 -26.96 30.72
CA SER A 6 20.34 -26.65 29.35
C SER A 6 21.09 -27.81 28.68
N THR A 7 20.61 -28.25 27.51
CA THR A 7 21.39 -28.45 26.26
C THR A 7 20.52 -29.10 25.16
N ARG A 8 20.57 -28.55 23.94
CA ARG A 8 20.42 -29.29 22.66
C ARG A 8 21.83 -29.65 22.16
N PRO A 9 22.03 -30.63 21.25
CA PRO A 9 22.11 -30.26 19.81
C PRO A 9 21.74 -31.36 18.76
N THR A 10 21.41 -30.84 17.56
CA THR A 10 21.54 -31.31 16.14
C THR A 10 21.95 -32.74 15.75
N ALA A 11 21.33 -33.28 14.68
CA ALA A 11 21.89 -33.38 13.31
C ALA A 11 20.98 -34.21 12.37
N PHE A 12 20.78 -33.77 11.12
CA PHE A 12 20.26 -34.59 10.02
C PHE A 12 21.11 -34.38 8.76
N THR A 13 21.29 -35.49 8.05
CA THR A 13 22.36 -35.80 7.09
C THR A 13 22.03 -35.39 5.65
N VAL A 14 23.08 -35.14 4.87
CA VAL A 14 23.14 -34.88 3.42
C VAL A 14 22.99 -36.20 2.62
N PRO A 15 22.66 -36.14 1.32
CA PRO A 15 23.59 -36.73 0.35
C PRO A 15 23.86 -35.87 -0.90
N ARG A 16 25.10 -35.94 -1.38
CA ARG A 16 25.61 -35.48 -2.69
C ARG A 16 25.67 -36.67 -3.64
N HIS A 17 25.60 -36.42 -4.96
CA HIS A 17 26.61 -36.88 -5.92
C HIS A 17 26.56 -36.08 -7.24
N HIS A 18 27.75 -35.92 -7.84
CA HIS A 18 28.21 -35.08 -8.96
C HIS A 18 28.08 -35.78 -10.37
N PRO A 19 28.89 -35.45 -11.43
CA PRO A 19 28.78 -34.34 -12.41
C PRO A 19 28.96 -34.82 -13.89
N VAL A 20 28.77 -33.97 -14.93
CA VAL A 20 29.43 -34.13 -16.27
C VAL A 20 29.65 -32.76 -16.98
N HIS A 21 30.71 -32.74 -17.81
CA HIS A 21 31.51 -31.72 -18.52
C HIS A 21 30.87 -30.74 -19.55
N GLU A 22 31.62 -29.62 -19.69
CA GLU A 22 32.00 -28.73 -20.82
C GLU A 22 31.43 -28.90 -22.24
N GLN A 23 31.12 -27.77 -22.91
CA GLN A 23 31.83 -27.30 -24.13
C GLN A 23 31.46 -25.86 -24.54
N GLU A 24 32.43 -25.22 -25.21
CA GLU A 24 32.56 -23.83 -25.65
C GLU A 24 32.46 -23.76 -27.19
N VAL A 25 31.71 -22.82 -27.80
CA VAL A 25 31.93 -22.35 -29.20
C VAL A 25 31.43 -20.90 -29.40
N ALA A 26 32.22 -20.14 -30.17
CA ALA A 26 32.14 -18.71 -30.47
C ALA A 26 31.32 -18.31 -31.72
N GLY A 27 30.89 -17.04 -31.76
CA GLY A 27 31.09 -16.13 -32.92
C GLY A 27 29.96 -15.91 -33.93
N ARG A 28 29.50 -14.65 -34.08
CA ARG A 28 29.71 -13.79 -35.29
C ARG A 28 28.95 -12.45 -35.22
N ARG A 29 29.65 -11.39 -35.65
CA ARG A 29 29.15 -10.05 -36.07
C ARG A 29 28.58 -10.12 -37.49
N MET A 30 27.68 -9.20 -37.86
CA MET A 30 27.83 -8.29 -39.01
C MET A 30 26.80 -7.14 -38.98
N ASN A 31 27.26 -5.98 -39.43
CA ASN A 31 26.54 -4.72 -39.68
C ASN A 31 25.70 -4.81 -40.97
N ASP A 32 24.69 -3.94 -41.14
CA ASP A 32 24.77 -2.80 -42.08
C ASP A 32 23.40 -2.12 -42.29
N ASP A 33 23.39 -0.83 -41.92
CA ASP A 33 22.92 0.36 -42.63
C ASP A 33 22.03 0.20 -43.89
N ARG A 34 20.88 0.92 -43.91
CA ARG A 34 20.49 1.81 -45.03
C ARG A 34 19.22 2.62 -44.75
N THR A 35 19.42 3.92 -44.93
CA THR A 35 18.48 5.04 -45.08
C THR A 35 17.51 4.88 -46.26
N ARG A 36 16.26 5.36 -46.11
CA ARG A 36 15.61 6.32 -47.03
C ARG A 36 14.28 6.86 -46.49
N SER A 37 13.96 8.04 -46.98
CA SER A 37 13.06 9.08 -46.53
C SER A 37 11.64 9.07 -47.14
N ASP A 38 10.82 9.94 -46.55
CA ASP A 38 9.66 10.67 -47.10
C ASP A 38 8.30 9.98 -47.23
N GLY A 39 7.28 10.65 -46.65
CA GLY A 39 5.87 10.37 -46.89
C GLY A 39 4.93 10.91 -45.82
N LEU A 40 4.74 12.23 -45.77
CA LEU A 40 3.61 12.89 -45.09
C LEU A 40 2.28 12.38 -45.67
N VAL A 41 1.41 11.82 -44.81
CA VAL A 41 -0.03 11.78 -45.05
C VAL A 41 -0.72 12.08 -43.71
N GLU A 42 -1.43 13.20 -43.69
CA GLU A 42 -2.34 13.60 -42.62
C GLU A 42 -3.47 12.56 -42.50
N GLY A 43 -3.53 11.90 -41.35
CA GLY A 43 -4.61 11.03 -40.94
C GLY A 43 -5.07 11.43 -39.55
N ASN A 44 -6.24 12.07 -39.50
CA ASN A 44 -6.89 12.57 -38.31
C ASN A 44 -7.02 11.47 -37.25
N SER A 45 -6.16 11.50 -36.22
CA SER A 45 -6.08 10.46 -35.21
C SER A 45 -6.80 10.92 -33.93
N ASN A 46 -8.03 10.43 -33.75
CA ASN A 46 -8.57 10.23 -32.41
C ASN A 46 -7.76 9.10 -31.76
N VAL A 47 -6.60 9.45 -31.22
CA VAL A 47 -5.80 8.54 -30.40
C VAL A 47 -6.53 8.37 -29.08
N VAL A 48 -7.33 7.31 -29.00
CA VAL A 48 -7.73 6.73 -27.72
C VAL A 48 -6.44 6.36 -26.99
N GLN A 49 -6.16 7.03 -25.87
CA GLN A 49 -5.00 6.70 -25.05
C GLN A 49 -5.09 5.22 -24.64
N PRO A 50 -3.98 4.45 -24.70
CA PRO A 50 -3.97 3.11 -24.15
C PRO A 50 -4.00 3.21 -22.64
N GLY A 51 -5.22 3.37 -22.08
CA GLY A 51 -5.48 3.24 -20.66
C GLY A 51 -5.21 1.80 -20.23
N TRP A 52 -4.75 1.64 -18.99
CA TRP A 52 -4.83 0.35 -18.31
C TRP A 52 -6.28 -0.05 -18.36
N GLY A 53 -6.59 -1.14 -19.07
CA GLY A 53 -7.95 -1.55 -19.39
C GLY A 53 -8.85 -1.31 -18.18
N ALA A 54 -9.91 -0.53 -18.38
CA ALA A 54 -10.87 -0.26 -17.34
C ALA A 54 -11.26 -1.62 -16.73
N LEU A 55 -10.88 -1.86 -15.46
CA LEU A 55 -11.69 -2.75 -14.65
C LEU A 55 -13.06 -2.10 -14.69
N SER A 56 -14.01 -2.77 -15.32
CA SER A 56 -15.39 -2.37 -15.47
C SER A 56 -15.80 -1.55 -14.25
N ASP A 57 -16.08 -0.25 -14.44
CA ASP A 57 -16.68 0.59 -13.41
C ASP A 57 -18.17 0.25 -13.21
N GLU A 58 -18.54 -0.99 -13.45
CA GLU A 58 -19.78 -1.56 -12.93
C GLU A 58 -19.50 -1.87 -11.46
N PRO A 59 -20.18 -1.24 -10.50
CA PRO A 59 -20.35 -1.91 -9.23
C PRO A 59 -21.05 -3.23 -9.59
N HIS A 60 -20.33 -4.35 -9.52
CA HIS A 60 -21.00 -5.61 -9.25
C HIS A 60 -21.57 -5.52 -7.82
N CYS A 61 -22.62 -4.71 -7.67
CA CYS A 61 -23.78 -5.17 -6.95
C CYS A 61 -24.21 -6.41 -7.71
N SER A 62 -23.70 -7.57 -7.30
CA SER A 62 -24.47 -8.80 -7.39
C SER A 62 -25.73 -8.57 -6.54
N GLY A 63 -26.68 -7.87 -7.16
CA GLY A 63 -28.09 -7.81 -6.78
C GLY A 63 -28.82 -9.08 -7.17
N ASP A 64 -28.09 -10.16 -7.46
CA ASP A 64 -28.65 -11.50 -7.48
C ASP A 64 -28.74 -11.98 -6.04
N ALA A 65 -29.73 -11.43 -5.33
CA ALA A 65 -30.42 -12.22 -4.35
C ALA A 65 -30.91 -13.47 -5.09
N CYS A 66 -30.26 -14.62 -4.89
CA CYS A 66 -30.82 -15.90 -5.27
C CYS A 66 -32.27 -15.92 -4.75
N PRO A 67 -33.30 -15.99 -5.61
CA PRO A 67 -34.62 -16.29 -5.11
C PRO A 67 -34.50 -17.69 -4.52
N SER A 68 -34.61 -17.81 -3.20
CA SER A 68 -34.85 -19.09 -2.57
C SER A 68 -36.14 -19.62 -3.19
N ALA A 69 -35.97 -20.52 -4.16
CA ALA A 69 -37.06 -21.24 -4.80
C ALA A 69 -37.55 -22.29 -3.81
N ASP A 70 -38.17 -21.81 -2.73
CA ASP A 70 -39.07 -22.53 -1.84
C ASP A 70 -39.71 -21.45 -0.96
N GLY A 71 -40.98 -21.14 -1.23
CA GLY A 71 -41.76 -20.06 -0.60
C GLY A 71 -42.08 -20.27 0.89
N LYS A 72 -41.06 -20.57 1.71
CA LYS A 72 -41.15 -20.62 3.16
C LYS A 72 -39.92 -19.97 3.80
N GLY A 73 -40.06 -18.68 4.09
CA GLY A 73 -39.30 -18.03 5.17
C GLY A 73 -37.90 -17.55 4.82
N ALA A 74 -37.74 -16.74 3.77
CA ALA A 74 -36.65 -15.76 3.79
C ALA A 74 -36.99 -14.74 4.87
N PHE A 75 -36.33 -14.80 6.02
CA PHE A 75 -36.31 -13.68 6.96
C PHE A 75 -35.64 -12.52 6.22
N GLU A 76 -36.43 -11.60 5.68
CA GLU A 76 -35.95 -10.27 5.30
C GLU A 76 -35.33 -9.67 6.57
N ASN A 77 -34.00 -9.68 6.66
CA ASN A 77 -33.33 -8.93 7.70
C ASN A 77 -33.79 -7.48 7.55
N PRO A 78 -34.36 -6.86 8.59
CA PRO A 78 -34.72 -5.44 8.52
C PRO A 78 -33.49 -4.68 8.07
N ALA A 79 -33.66 -3.80 7.07
CA ALA A 79 -32.58 -2.96 6.58
C ALA A 79 -31.88 -2.33 7.80
N PRO A 80 -30.55 -2.47 7.94
CA PRO A 80 -29.87 -2.01 9.13
C PRO A 80 -30.14 -0.51 9.30
N SER A 81 -30.89 -0.15 10.36
CA SER A 81 -31.08 1.24 10.74
C SER A 81 -29.80 1.70 11.42
N TYR A 82 -28.86 2.20 10.62
CA TYR A 82 -27.70 2.86 11.19
C TYR A 82 -28.16 4.18 11.82
N PRO A 83 -27.85 4.43 13.10
CA PRO A 83 -28.11 5.74 13.67
C PRO A 83 -27.37 6.80 12.86
N GLU A 84 -27.95 7.99 12.74
CA GLU A 84 -27.28 9.13 12.12
C GLU A 84 -25.93 9.35 12.82
N LEU A 85 -24.86 9.43 12.04
CA LEU A 85 -23.52 9.60 12.59
C LEU A 85 -23.43 10.97 13.28
N PRO A 86 -22.84 11.04 14.48
CA PRO A 86 -22.61 12.33 15.13
C PRO A 86 -21.70 13.20 14.25
N PRO A 87 -21.77 14.54 14.38
CA PRO A 87 -20.86 15.44 13.70
C PRO A 87 -19.39 15.05 13.95
N LEU A 88 -18.59 15.08 12.88
CA LEU A 88 -17.16 14.78 12.98
C LEU A 88 -16.45 15.92 13.71
N GLU A 89 -16.00 15.69 14.94
CA GLU A 89 -15.35 16.69 15.77
C GLU A 89 -14.04 16.18 16.39
N PRO A 90 -13.01 17.04 16.53
CA PRO A 90 -11.77 16.63 17.15
C PRO A 90 -11.99 16.38 18.64
N SER A 91 -11.40 15.31 19.17
CA SER A 91 -11.47 14.97 20.58
C SER A 91 -10.13 14.45 21.09
N ALA A 92 -10.01 14.26 22.40
CA ALA A 92 -8.79 13.69 22.99
C ALA A 92 -8.45 12.29 22.45
N SER A 93 -9.44 11.55 21.96
CA SER A 93 -9.30 10.20 21.41
C SER A 93 -9.50 10.14 19.89
N HIS A 94 -9.63 11.29 19.20
CA HIS A 94 -9.87 11.35 17.76
C HIS A 94 -9.07 12.46 17.09
N THR A 95 -8.05 12.06 16.34
CA THR A 95 -7.26 12.96 15.51
C THR A 95 -7.89 13.10 14.12
N ILE A 96 -8.28 14.31 13.75
CA ILE A 96 -8.78 14.63 12.40
C ILE A 96 -7.71 15.43 11.65
N CYS A 97 -7.29 14.93 10.50
CA CYS A 97 -6.21 15.49 9.68
C CYS A 97 -6.69 16.48 8.60
N VAL A 98 -7.98 16.81 8.58
CA VAL A 98 -8.62 17.76 7.65
C VAL A 98 -9.36 18.85 8.40
N GLU A 99 -9.62 19.97 7.74
CA GLU A 99 -10.40 21.08 8.28
C GLU A 99 -11.89 20.71 8.38
N VAL A 100 -12.38 20.47 9.59
CA VAL A 100 -13.78 20.08 9.86
C VAL A 100 -14.76 21.15 9.37
N SER A 101 -14.42 22.43 9.53
CA SER A 101 -15.26 23.55 9.08
C SER A 101 -15.47 23.55 7.56
N ALA A 102 -14.46 23.14 6.79
CA ALA A 102 -14.53 23.08 5.33
C ALA A 102 -15.45 21.96 4.82
N LEU A 103 -15.63 20.89 5.61
CA LEU A 103 -16.52 19.78 5.27
C LEU A 103 -17.98 20.22 5.14
N LYS A 104 -18.40 21.24 5.89
CA LYS A 104 -19.75 21.84 5.77
C LYS A 104 -20.02 22.37 4.35
N SER A 105 -18.98 22.82 3.66
CA SER A 105 -19.04 23.29 2.28
C SER A 105 -18.67 22.19 1.26
N ARG A 106 -18.68 20.92 1.67
CA ARG A 106 -18.24 19.76 0.86
C ARG A 106 -16.82 19.89 0.29
N LYS A 107 -15.95 20.61 0.99
CA LYS A 107 -14.53 20.76 0.65
C LYS A 107 -13.69 19.94 1.63
N VAL A 108 -12.74 19.20 1.10
CA VAL A 108 -11.75 18.48 1.91
C VAL A 108 -10.44 19.24 1.82
N ILE A 109 -10.05 19.87 2.93
CA ILE A 109 -8.85 20.69 3.01
C ILE A 109 -7.94 20.08 4.09
N PRO A 110 -6.66 19.83 3.79
CA PRO A 110 -5.70 19.38 4.81
C PRO A 110 -5.60 20.35 5.99
N PHE A 111 -5.59 19.80 7.20
CA PHE A 111 -5.37 20.59 8.41
C PHE A 111 -3.89 20.99 8.50
N LYS A 112 -3.63 22.30 8.57
CA LYS A 112 -2.26 22.84 8.57
C LYS A 112 -1.77 23.14 9.98
N VAL A 113 -0.53 22.73 10.26
CA VAL A 113 0.17 23.01 11.52
C VAL A 113 1.53 23.61 11.17
N SER A 114 1.90 24.72 11.81
CA SER A 114 3.23 25.31 11.70
C SER A 114 4.27 24.45 12.43
N GLY A 115 5.46 24.29 11.87
CA GLY A 115 6.53 23.46 12.45
C GLY A 115 6.28 21.95 12.33
N ALA A 116 5.51 21.51 11.33
CA ALA A 116 5.23 20.10 11.06
C ALA A 116 6.51 19.25 10.90
N GLU A 117 7.55 19.87 10.36
CA GLU A 117 8.88 19.32 10.10
C GLU A 117 9.66 18.95 11.38
N ASP A 118 9.29 19.52 12.53
CA ASP A 118 9.99 19.32 13.82
C ASP A 118 9.37 18.19 14.65
N PHE A 119 8.22 17.63 14.22
CA PHE A 119 7.58 16.51 14.93
C PHE A 119 8.32 15.20 14.65
N TRP A 120 9.30 14.90 15.50
CA TRP A 120 10.10 13.67 15.46
C TRP A 120 10.20 13.01 16.83
N SER A 121 9.17 12.24 17.20
CA SER A 121 9.12 11.52 18.48
C SER A 121 8.62 10.09 18.31
N SER A 122 8.70 9.31 19.38
CA SER A 122 8.17 7.94 19.43
C SER A 122 6.65 7.89 19.49
N GLU A 123 5.94 9.02 19.59
CA GLU A 123 4.48 9.09 19.68
C GLU A 123 3.79 9.32 18.33
N PHE A 124 4.54 9.82 17.33
CA PHE A 124 4.02 10.16 16.01
C PHE A 124 4.75 9.40 14.90
N VAL A 125 4.15 9.35 13.73
CA VAL A 125 4.82 8.88 12.51
C VAL A 125 5.97 9.84 12.19
N LYS A 126 7.19 9.31 12.12
CA LYS A 126 8.36 10.04 11.64
C LYS A 126 8.25 10.27 10.14
N MET A 127 7.99 11.51 9.75
CA MET A 127 7.70 11.87 8.36
C MET A 127 8.99 12.00 7.53
N PRO A 128 9.02 11.53 6.27
CA PRO A 128 10.17 11.66 5.38
C PRO A 128 10.65 13.10 5.17
N PHE A 129 9.75 14.07 5.25
CA PHE A 129 10.05 15.50 5.04
C PHE A 129 10.58 16.23 6.28
N SER A 130 10.64 15.57 7.44
CA SER A 130 11.15 16.18 8.68
C SER A 130 12.61 16.62 8.51
N ASN A 131 13.00 17.71 9.18
CA ASN A 131 14.38 18.19 9.26
C ASN A 131 15.34 17.15 9.87
N HIS A 132 14.80 16.18 10.62
CA HIS A 132 15.56 15.09 11.23
C HIS A 132 15.77 13.88 10.30
N SER A 133 15.16 13.89 9.11
CA SER A 133 15.32 12.82 8.10
C SER A 133 16.62 13.01 7.31
N THR A 134 17.44 11.96 7.23
CA THR A 134 18.75 12.00 6.56
C THR A 134 18.69 11.76 5.04
N GLN A 135 17.53 11.93 4.39
CA GLN A 135 17.33 11.60 2.97
C GLN A 135 17.64 12.79 2.04
N THR A 136 18.53 12.60 1.04
CA THR A 136 18.96 13.64 0.06
C THR A 136 18.10 13.66 -1.20
N ARG A 137 17.54 14.81 -1.58
CA ARG A 137 16.68 14.94 -2.77
C ARG A 137 17.47 14.76 -4.07
N THR A 138 16.88 14.00 -5.01
CA THR A 138 17.20 13.87 -6.45
C THR A 138 18.16 12.75 -6.88
N LYS A 139 17.64 11.82 -7.72
CA LYS A 139 18.24 11.03 -8.83
C LYS A 139 17.14 10.15 -9.49
N PRO A 140 17.42 9.42 -10.60
CA PRO A 140 16.43 8.55 -11.28
C PRO A 140 15.87 7.44 -10.38
N PHE A 141 14.62 7.02 -10.60
CA PHE A 141 13.79 6.18 -9.70
C PHE A 141 14.51 5.05 -8.92
N LEU A 142 15.21 4.13 -9.59
CA LEU A 142 15.87 3.00 -8.92
C LEU A 142 17.11 3.42 -8.13
N ASP A 143 17.89 4.33 -8.70
CA ASP A 143 19.07 4.90 -8.06
C ASP A 143 18.65 5.76 -6.87
N ALA A 144 17.53 6.47 -6.98
CA ALA A 144 16.92 7.23 -5.90
C ALA A 144 16.55 6.31 -4.73
N ILE A 145 15.80 5.22 -4.98
CA ILE A 145 15.40 4.28 -3.91
C ILE A 145 16.63 3.69 -3.21
N LYS A 146 17.68 3.29 -3.96
CA LYS A 146 18.93 2.77 -3.38
C LYS A 146 19.73 3.84 -2.63
N GLU A 147 19.74 5.09 -3.11
CA GLU A 147 20.45 6.20 -2.48
C GLU A 147 19.80 6.65 -1.17
N TYR A 148 18.46 6.68 -1.10
CA TYR A 148 17.75 6.91 0.19
C TYR A 148 17.97 5.77 1.20
N ASN A 149 18.30 4.59 0.69
CA ASN A 149 18.44 3.35 1.47
C ASN A 149 19.84 2.76 1.32
N GLN A 150 20.89 3.59 1.35
CA GLN A 150 22.29 3.17 1.13
C GLN A 150 22.70 1.94 1.95
N LYS A 151 22.21 1.84 3.20
CA LYS A 151 22.43 0.68 4.08
C LYS A 151 21.96 -0.65 3.48
N TYR A 152 20.96 -0.62 2.60
CA TYR A 152 20.34 -1.79 1.98
C TYR A 152 20.63 -1.90 0.47
N ALA A 153 21.45 -1.00 -0.08
CA ALA A 153 21.71 -0.91 -1.51
C ALA A 153 22.33 -2.19 -2.12
N HIS A 154 23.05 -2.97 -1.31
CA HIS A 154 23.66 -4.25 -1.70
C HIS A 154 22.69 -5.44 -1.57
N ASP A 155 21.67 -5.34 -0.70
CA ASP A 155 20.71 -6.41 -0.41
C ASP A 155 19.45 -6.34 -1.27
N TRP A 156 19.04 -5.14 -1.70
CA TRP A 156 17.80 -4.95 -2.45
C TRP A 156 18.00 -5.24 -3.94
N LYS A 157 17.72 -6.51 -4.30
CA LYS A 157 17.57 -6.94 -5.69
C LYS A 157 16.18 -6.55 -6.19
N PHE A 158 16.05 -5.63 -7.14
CA PHE A 158 14.76 -5.20 -7.74
C PHE A 158 14.16 -6.25 -8.70
N SER A 159 14.49 -7.53 -8.53
CA SER A 159 14.12 -8.61 -9.43
C SER A 159 12.61 -8.76 -9.57
N GLY A 160 11.84 -8.48 -8.51
CA GLY A 160 10.38 -8.45 -8.52
C GLY A 160 9.83 -7.42 -9.49
N LEU A 161 10.41 -6.22 -9.47
CA LEU A 161 10.01 -5.11 -10.34
C LEU A 161 10.50 -5.30 -11.79
N HIS A 162 11.74 -5.75 -12.00
CA HIS A 162 12.26 -6.06 -13.34
C HIS A 162 11.39 -7.08 -14.08
N ARG A 163 11.08 -8.22 -13.45
CA ARG A 163 10.21 -9.23 -14.07
C ARG A 163 8.81 -8.70 -14.35
N HIS A 164 8.30 -7.78 -13.52
CA HIS A 164 7.01 -7.18 -13.79
C HIS A 164 7.07 -6.35 -15.09
N PHE A 165 8.10 -5.52 -15.25
CA PHE A 165 8.32 -4.77 -16.50
C PHE A 165 8.52 -5.69 -17.70
N ASP A 166 9.25 -6.80 -17.55
CA ASP A 166 9.45 -7.78 -18.64
C ASP A 166 8.14 -8.46 -19.09
N GLN A 167 7.11 -8.45 -18.24
CA GLN A 167 5.80 -9.06 -18.50
C GLN A 167 4.76 -8.05 -19.02
N LEU A 168 5.09 -6.76 -19.09
CA LEU A 168 4.20 -5.72 -19.60
C LEU A 168 4.32 -5.59 -21.11
N HIS A 169 3.22 -5.22 -21.76
CA HIS A 169 3.30 -4.75 -23.14
C HIS A 169 4.08 -3.43 -23.21
N GLU A 170 4.73 -3.16 -24.35
CA GLU A 170 5.59 -1.97 -24.50
C GLU A 170 4.84 -0.66 -24.20
N SER A 171 3.58 -0.55 -24.63
CA SER A 171 2.72 0.61 -24.34
C SER A 171 2.40 0.79 -22.85
N GLU A 172 2.13 -0.30 -22.12
CA GLU A 172 1.87 -0.26 -20.67
C GLU A 172 3.13 0.14 -19.91
N CYS A 173 4.28 -0.41 -20.29
CA CYS A 173 5.58 -0.07 -19.73
C CYS A 173 5.91 1.42 -19.96
N GLN A 174 5.71 1.91 -21.19
CA GLN A 174 5.92 3.31 -21.53
C GLN A 174 5.00 4.24 -20.74
N TYR A 175 3.72 3.91 -20.61
CA TYR A 175 2.79 4.68 -19.80
C TYR A 175 3.22 4.70 -18.33
N LEU A 176 3.60 3.55 -17.77
CA LEU A 176 4.02 3.41 -16.38
C LEU A 176 5.23 4.32 -16.08
N LEU A 177 6.24 4.29 -16.95
CA LEU A 177 7.48 5.05 -16.78
C LEU A 177 7.31 6.55 -17.06
N ARG A 178 6.55 6.93 -18.10
CA ARG A 178 6.43 8.33 -18.55
C ARG A 178 5.31 9.11 -17.89
N ASN A 179 4.25 8.44 -17.44
CA ASN A 179 3.06 9.09 -16.89
C ASN A 179 2.86 8.73 -15.41
N LEU A 180 2.66 7.44 -15.09
CA LEU A 180 2.19 7.04 -13.77
C LEU A 180 3.24 7.23 -12.67
N LEU A 181 4.47 6.74 -12.86
CA LEU A 181 5.53 6.90 -11.85
C LEU A 181 5.87 8.39 -11.58
N PRO A 182 5.98 9.27 -12.60
CA PRO A 182 6.11 10.70 -12.37
C PRO A 182 4.91 11.31 -11.60
N ALA A 183 3.67 10.89 -11.90
CA ALA A 183 2.50 11.35 -11.18
C ALA A 183 2.51 10.90 -9.71
N MET A 184 2.88 9.65 -9.43
CA MET A 184 3.09 9.14 -8.08
C MET A 184 4.19 9.91 -7.34
N ALA A 185 5.30 10.22 -8.01
CA ALA A 185 6.40 10.99 -7.41
C ALA A 185 5.96 12.41 -7.06
N LYS A 186 5.22 13.09 -7.95
CA LYS A 186 4.61 14.41 -7.65
C LYS A 186 3.68 14.33 -6.45
N LEU A 187 2.84 13.30 -6.37
CA LEU A 187 1.96 13.07 -5.23
C LEU A 187 2.76 12.85 -3.93
N ALA A 188 3.83 12.05 -3.97
CA ALA A 188 4.68 11.81 -2.81
C ALA A 188 5.39 13.08 -2.32
N LEU A 189 5.82 13.95 -3.24
CA LEU A 189 6.47 15.22 -2.92
C LEU A 189 5.55 16.26 -2.28
N ARG A 190 4.22 16.12 -2.42
CA ARG A 190 3.22 16.96 -1.74
C ARG A 190 3.01 16.61 -0.26
N LEU A 191 3.77 15.66 0.28
CA LEU A 191 3.61 15.20 1.67
C LEU A 191 3.64 16.32 2.73
N PRO A 192 4.51 17.34 2.67
CA PRO A 192 4.48 18.46 3.62
C PRO A 192 3.21 19.32 3.53
N GLU A 193 2.64 19.43 2.33
CA GLU A 193 1.43 20.21 2.06
C GLU A 193 0.17 19.47 2.53
N LEU A 194 0.12 18.16 2.28
CA LEU A 194 -1.05 17.33 2.53
C LEU A 194 -1.09 16.75 3.95
N CYS A 195 0.06 16.38 4.52
CA CYS A 195 0.16 15.66 5.79
C CYS A 195 0.96 16.46 6.83
N SER A 196 0.67 17.76 6.96
CA SER A 196 1.30 18.66 7.93
C SER A 196 0.89 18.40 9.38
N LYS A 197 -0.30 17.84 9.62
CA LYS A 197 -0.70 17.47 10.99
C LYS A 197 0.02 16.18 11.41
N PRO A 198 0.70 16.16 12.57
CA PRO A 198 1.35 14.95 13.07
C PRO A 198 0.36 13.80 13.21
N ILE A 199 0.69 12.64 12.63
CA ILE A 199 -0.14 11.45 12.68
C ILE A 199 0.29 10.61 13.89
N PRO A 200 -0.57 10.43 14.91
CA PRO A 200 -0.20 9.67 16.10
C PRO A 200 -0.07 8.18 15.78
N LEU A 201 0.81 7.49 16.50
CA LEU A 201 0.89 6.04 16.45
C LEU A 201 -0.24 5.42 17.27
N LEU A 202 -1.02 4.53 16.64
CA LEU A 202 -2.06 3.74 17.32
C LEU A 202 -1.43 2.60 18.13
N LYS A 203 -0.80 2.94 19.25
CA LYS A 203 -0.07 2.02 20.14
C LYS A 203 -1.00 1.06 20.89
N GLU A 204 -0.42 -0.02 21.41
CA GLU A 204 -1.12 -0.95 22.28
C GLU A 204 -1.75 -0.28 23.50
N GLN A 205 -2.88 -0.84 23.93
CA GLN A 205 -3.67 -0.36 25.07
C GLN A 205 -4.12 1.12 24.99
N ARG A 206 -4.12 1.70 23.78
CA ARG A 206 -4.62 3.07 23.54
C ARG A 206 -5.75 3.04 22.53
N ALA A 207 -6.97 3.29 23.01
CA ALA A 207 -8.12 3.49 22.14
C ALA A 207 -8.03 4.88 21.50
N HIS A 208 -7.92 4.94 20.18
CA HIS A 208 -7.77 6.20 19.46
C HIS A 208 -8.21 6.04 18.00
N ALA A 209 -8.76 7.11 17.42
CA ALA A 209 -9.17 7.17 16.03
C ALA A 209 -8.39 8.23 15.25
N ILE A 210 -8.14 7.96 13.97
CA ILE A 210 -7.52 8.90 13.03
C ILE A 210 -8.41 8.99 11.80
N THR A 211 -8.90 10.18 11.48
CA THR A 211 -9.61 10.45 10.23
C THR A 211 -8.75 11.32 9.32
N MET A 212 -8.53 10.86 8.08
CA MET A 212 -7.79 11.58 7.06
C MET A 212 -8.51 11.49 5.71
N SER A 213 -8.16 12.37 4.77
CA SER A 213 -8.67 12.29 3.41
C SER A 213 -8.07 11.12 2.64
N GLN A 214 -8.79 10.64 1.62
CA GLN A 214 -8.26 9.66 0.68
C GLN A 214 -7.02 10.18 -0.07
N GLU A 215 -6.94 11.48 -0.35
CA GLU A 215 -5.75 12.11 -0.95
C GLU A 215 -4.53 12.04 -0.01
N GLN A 216 -4.70 12.31 1.29
CA GLN A 216 -3.65 12.14 2.30
C GLN A 216 -3.17 10.69 2.37
N ALA A 217 -4.10 9.73 2.38
CA ALA A 217 -3.77 8.31 2.36
C ALA A 217 -2.99 7.91 1.09
N ALA A 218 -3.41 8.40 -0.08
CA ALA A 218 -2.71 8.17 -1.35
C ALA A 218 -1.29 8.76 -1.34
N CYS A 219 -1.11 9.94 -0.76
CA CYS A 219 0.20 10.58 -0.58
C CYS A 219 1.14 9.77 0.33
N LEU A 220 0.62 9.26 1.45
CA LEU A 220 1.36 8.36 2.35
C LEU A 220 1.74 7.05 1.66
N LEU A 221 0.83 6.46 0.89
CA LEU A 221 1.08 5.23 0.14
C LEU A 221 2.10 5.44 -0.99
N ALA A 222 2.08 6.60 -1.66
CA ALA A 222 3.10 6.93 -2.66
C ALA A 222 4.50 7.00 -2.01
N ASN A 223 4.61 7.62 -0.84
CA ASN A 223 5.85 7.62 -0.04
C ASN A 223 6.28 6.20 0.37
N ALA A 224 5.33 5.35 0.77
CA ALA A 224 5.60 3.94 1.06
C ALA A 224 6.11 3.17 -0.17
N PHE A 225 5.55 3.44 -1.36
CA PHE A 225 6.00 2.87 -2.62
C PHE A 225 7.45 3.27 -2.94
N PHE A 226 7.80 4.55 -2.76
CA PHE A 226 9.19 5.02 -2.93
C PHE A 226 10.10 4.69 -1.72
N CYS A 227 9.60 3.94 -0.74
CA CYS A 227 10.33 3.51 0.45
C CYS A 227 10.94 4.66 1.26
N THR A 228 10.25 5.79 1.37
CA THR A 228 10.78 7.02 2.00
C THR A 228 10.58 7.08 3.51
N PHE A 229 9.79 6.18 4.13
CA PHE A 229 9.61 6.24 5.59
C PHE A 229 10.89 5.83 6.34
N PRO A 230 11.50 6.74 7.12
CA PRO A 230 12.77 6.50 7.80
C PRO A 230 12.60 5.53 8.97
N HIS A 231 13.65 4.79 9.34
CA HIS A 231 13.64 3.78 10.41
C HIS A 231 12.68 2.59 10.20
N ARG A 232 12.05 2.45 9.02
CA ARG A 232 11.04 1.41 8.74
C ARG A 232 11.51 0.21 7.92
N ASN A 233 12.82 0.10 7.67
CA ASN A 233 13.41 -0.99 6.88
C ASN A 233 14.23 -1.99 7.71
N SER A 234 14.36 -1.75 9.03
CA SER A 234 15.06 -2.66 9.94
C SER A 234 14.18 -3.84 10.31
N THR A 235 14.73 -5.06 10.25
CA THR A 235 14.06 -6.30 10.67
C THR A 235 14.51 -6.77 12.05
N HIS A 236 15.38 -6.01 12.73
CA HIS A 236 15.86 -6.38 14.06
C HIS A 236 14.75 -6.27 15.12
N PRO A 237 14.62 -7.24 16.04
CA PRO A 237 13.60 -7.21 17.10
C PRO A 237 13.62 -5.96 17.98
N ASN A 238 14.82 -5.39 18.21
CA ASN A 238 15.02 -4.20 19.04
C ASN A 238 14.96 -2.88 18.26
N ALA A 239 14.52 -2.90 17.00
CA ALA A 239 14.33 -1.68 16.22
C ALA A 239 13.19 -0.85 16.82
N GLU A 240 13.27 0.48 16.71
CA GLU A 240 12.26 1.43 17.20
C GLU A 240 10.82 1.05 16.80
N TYR A 241 10.66 0.53 15.58
CA TYR A 241 9.38 0.10 15.01
C TYR A 241 9.24 -1.41 14.89
N GLY A 242 9.97 -2.20 15.69
CA GLY A 242 9.98 -3.68 15.60
C GLY A 242 8.62 -4.33 15.90
N ASN A 243 7.74 -3.64 16.64
CA ASN A 243 6.36 -4.06 16.93
C ASN A 243 5.32 -3.44 15.99
N PHE A 244 5.74 -2.73 14.94
CA PHE A 244 4.85 -2.20 13.90
C PHE A 244 5.00 -2.98 12.58
N PRO A 245 3.94 -3.09 11.77
CA PRO A 245 4.04 -3.73 10.45
C PRO A 245 4.98 -2.95 9.52
N ASN A 246 5.51 -3.64 8.51
CA ASN A 246 6.27 -3.00 7.44
C ASN A 246 5.36 -2.07 6.64
N ILE A 247 5.82 -0.85 6.36
CA ILE A 247 5.09 0.12 5.53
C ILE A 247 5.73 0.29 4.15
N ASN A 248 7.07 0.35 4.07
CA ASN A 248 7.78 0.53 2.81
C ASN A 248 7.63 -0.72 1.92
N PHE A 249 7.54 -0.51 0.59
CA PHE A 249 7.28 -1.57 -0.38
C PHE A 249 8.54 -2.34 -0.79
N SER A 250 9.64 -2.18 -0.07
CA SER A 250 10.93 -2.82 -0.35
C SER A 250 10.83 -4.33 -0.56
N ARG A 251 10.06 -5.02 0.28
CA ARG A 251 9.82 -6.47 0.16
C ARG A 251 9.05 -6.87 -1.10
N LEU A 252 8.17 -5.98 -1.59
CA LEU A 252 7.42 -6.21 -2.83
C LEU A 252 8.37 -6.20 -4.04
N PHE A 253 9.34 -5.29 -4.06
CA PHE A 253 10.29 -5.16 -5.18
C PHE A 253 11.33 -6.28 -5.25
N VAL A 254 11.61 -6.93 -4.11
CA VAL A 254 12.54 -8.07 -4.03
C VAL A 254 11.88 -9.39 -4.38
N CYS A 255 10.58 -9.55 -4.07
CA CYS A 255 9.92 -10.85 -4.23
C CYS A 255 9.65 -11.16 -5.70
N GLY A 256 10.24 -12.25 -6.19
CA GLY A 256 10.18 -12.60 -7.59
C GLY A 256 9.05 -13.52 -8.05
N SER A 257 7.91 -13.56 -7.36
CA SER A 257 6.83 -14.49 -7.69
C SER A 257 5.85 -13.93 -8.73
N PRO A 258 5.11 -14.77 -9.49
CA PRO A 258 3.99 -14.32 -10.32
C PRO A 258 2.92 -13.54 -9.52
N ARG A 259 2.75 -13.86 -8.24
CA ARG A 259 1.85 -13.15 -7.32
C ARG A 259 2.30 -11.70 -7.10
N THR A 260 3.60 -11.44 -7.13
CA THR A 260 4.16 -10.09 -7.02
C THR A 260 3.70 -9.23 -8.19
N SER A 261 3.76 -9.76 -9.42
CA SER A 261 3.29 -9.04 -10.61
C SER A 261 1.81 -8.66 -10.49
N GLN A 262 0.96 -9.56 -9.99
CA GLN A 262 -0.47 -9.26 -9.77
C GLN A 262 -0.70 -8.20 -8.70
N LYS A 263 0.08 -8.24 -7.60
CA LYS A 263 0.05 -7.19 -6.57
C LYS A 263 0.47 -5.83 -7.13
N LEU A 264 1.52 -5.80 -7.95
CA LEU A 264 1.98 -4.58 -8.61
C LEU A 264 0.92 -4.02 -9.57
N LYS A 265 0.26 -4.87 -10.37
CA LYS A 265 -0.87 -4.45 -11.21
C LYS A 265 -1.98 -3.80 -10.40
N ALA A 266 -2.40 -4.41 -9.29
CA ALA A 266 -3.43 -3.85 -8.42
C ALA A 266 -2.99 -2.49 -7.81
N ILE A 267 -1.74 -2.38 -7.37
CA ILE A 267 -1.17 -1.14 -6.81
C ILE A 267 -1.10 -0.04 -7.88
N PHE A 268 -0.66 -0.36 -9.11
CA PHE A 268 -0.60 0.60 -10.20
C PHE A 268 -1.99 1.04 -10.65
N CYS A 269 -2.97 0.12 -10.67
CA CYS A 269 -4.38 0.47 -10.93
C CYS A 269 -4.93 1.43 -9.87
N TYR A 270 -4.61 1.22 -8.58
CA TYR A 270 -4.95 2.18 -7.54
C TYR A 270 -4.32 3.55 -7.80
N PHE A 271 -3.00 3.59 -8.06
CA PHE A 271 -2.30 4.84 -8.29
C PHE A 271 -2.75 5.55 -9.57
N SER A 272 -3.14 4.82 -10.62
CA SER A 272 -3.69 5.44 -11.84
C SER A 272 -4.99 6.16 -11.52
N LYS A 273 -5.94 5.50 -10.82
CA LYS A 273 -7.22 6.11 -10.45
C LYS A 273 -7.04 7.37 -9.58
N VAL A 274 -6.21 7.32 -8.54
CA VAL A 274 -6.07 8.46 -7.60
C VAL A 274 -5.21 9.61 -8.13
N THR A 275 -4.35 9.35 -9.14
CA THR A 275 -3.56 10.42 -9.79
C THR A 275 -4.28 11.06 -10.96
N GLU A 276 -5.23 10.35 -11.58
CA GLU A 276 -6.13 10.89 -12.61
C GLU A 276 -7.21 11.78 -12.00
N ALA A 277 -7.88 11.31 -10.94
CA ALA A 277 -8.92 12.05 -10.24
C ALA A 277 -8.71 11.99 -8.72
N VAL A 278 -8.46 13.15 -8.11
CA VAL A 278 -8.20 13.24 -6.67
C VAL A 278 -9.45 12.80 -5.87
N PRO A 279 -9.36 11.75 -5.04
CA PRO A 279 -10.49 11.26 -4.29
C PRO A 279 -10.85 12.19 -3.13
N LYS A 280 -12.15 12.44 -2.94
CA LYS A 280 -12.68 13.44 -1.99
C LYS A 280 -13.29 12.84 -0.72
N GLY A 281 -13.23 11.53 -0.54
CA GLY A 281 -13.74 10.87 0.65
C GLY A 281 -12.79 10.97 1.84
N LEU A 282 -13.29 10.58 3.00
CA LEU A 282 -12.52 10.42 4.24
C LEU A 282 -12.40 8.94 4.60
N VAL A 283 -11.31 8.59 5.28
CA VAL A 283 -11.08 7.26 5.84
C VAL A 283 -10.77 7.40 7.32
N THR A 284 -11.40 6.56 8.15
CA THR A 284 -11.18 6.53 9.60
C THR A 284 -10.55 5.20 10.00
N PHE A 285 -9.40 5.27 10.66
CA PHE A 285 -8.74 4.15 11.30
C PHE A 285 -8.97 4.24 12.80
N GLN A 286 -9.59 3.22 13.39
CA GLN A 286 -9.88 3.21 14.83
C GLN A 286 -9.24 1.99 15.49
N ARG A 287 -8.41 2.24 16.51
CA ARG A 287 -7.97 1.20 17.43
C ARG A 287 -8.95 1.15 18.60
N CYS A 288 -9.64 0.03 18.75
CA CYS A 288 -10.51 -0.24 19.90
C CYS A 288 -9.75 -1.04 20.95
N CYS A 289 -9.92 -0.69 22.23
CA CYS A 289 -9.38 -1.43 23.35
C CYS A 289 -10.53 -1.73 24.32
N LEU A 290 -10.60 -2.98 24.78
CA LEU A 290 -11.58 -3.36 25.79
C LEU A 290 -11.02 -3.02 27.17
N ASN A 291 -11.80 -2.30 27.98
CA ASN A 291 -11.39 -1.89 29.33
C ASN A 291 -11.31 -3.06 30.31
N ALA A 292 -11.92 -4.20 29.98
CA ALA A 292 -11.92 -5.40 30.80
C ALA A 292 -11.94 -6.65 29.90
N PRO A 293 -11.36 -7.78 30.37
CA PRO A 293 -11.49 -9.05 29.67
C PRO A 293 -12.94 -9.49 29.61
N ILE A 294 -13.32 -10.13 28.50
CA ILE A 294 -14.65 -10.71 28.32
C ILE A 294 -14.78 -11.92 29.25
N VAL A 295 -15.71 -11.86 30.20
CA VAL A 295 -16.05 -13.01 31.05
C VAL A 295 -17.13 -13.82 30.33
N TRP A 296 -16.71 -14.70 29.43
CA TRP A 296 -17.59 -15.50 28.57
C TRP A 296 -18.72 -16.23 29.32
N LYS A 297 -18.46 -16.72 30.54
CA LYS A 297 -19.44 -17.40 31.39
C LYS A 297 -20.67 -16.55 31.75
N ARG A 298 -20.56 -15.21 31.71
CA ARG A 298 -21.68 -14.30 32.01
C ARG A 298 -22.70 -14.17 30.89
N PHE A 299 -22.38 -14.70 29.71
CA PHE A 299 -23.23 -14.59 28.51
C PHE A 299 -23.92 -15.91 28.16
N CYS A 300 -24.03 -16.85 29.11
CA CYS A 300 -24.67 -18.15 28.92
C CYS A 300 -26.19 -18.06 28.64
N SER A 301 -26.80 -16.90 28.84
CA SER A 301 -28.21 -16.63 28.59
C SER A 301 -28.46 -15.79 27.34
N ILE A 302 -27.43 -15.48 26.54
CA ILE A 302 -27.61 -14.77 25.26
C ILE A 302 -27.87 -15.80 24.16
N ASP A 303 -28.99 -15.65 23.47
CA ASP A 303 -29.31 -16.46 22.30
C ASP A 303 -28.31 -16.20 21.16
N LEU A 304 -27.94 -17.29 20.48
CA LEU A 304 -27.09 -17.20 19.31
C LEU A 304 -27.83 -16.43 18.20
N HIS A 305 -27.11 -15.51 17.57
CA HIS A 305 -27.64 -14.77 16.42
C HIS A 305 -27.65 -15.66 15.17
N VAL A 306 -28.41 -15.22 14.16
CA VAL A 306 -28.52 -15.92 12.87
C VAL A 306 -27.15 -16.08 12.22
N ILE A 307 -26.88 -17.28 11.70
CA ILE A 307 -25.66 -17.61 10.96
C ILE A 307 -26.05 -17.93 9.52
N THR A 308 -25.46 -17.21 8.56
CA THR A 308 -25.55 -17.52 7.13
C THR A 308 -24.25 -18.23 6.70
N ILE A 309 -24.37 -19.42 6.12
CA ILE A 309 -23.25 -20.21 5.60
C ILE A 309 -23.44 -20.38 4.09
N CYS A 310 -22.45 -19.98 3.31
CA CYS A 310 -22.43 -20.17 1.86
C CYS A 310 -21.22 -21.00 1.46
N CYS A 311 -21.42 -21.96 0.54
CA CYS A 311 -20.38 -22.83 0.00
C CYS A 311 -20.30 -22.72 -1.53
N GLU A 312 -20.58 -21.54 -2.08
CA GLU A 312 -20.40 -21.31 -3.51
C GLU A 312 -18.92 -21.49 -3.90
N PRO A 313 -18.63 -22.35 -4.90
CA PRO A 313 -17.28 -22.49 -5.42
C PRO A 313 -16.85 -21.19 -6.13
N PRO A 314 -15.54 -20.86 -6.10
CA PRO A 314 -14.99 -19.67 -6.76
C PRO A 314 -15.05 -19.74 -8.29
#